data_AF-A0A3N4IC47-F1
#
_entry.id   AF-A0A3N4IC47-F1
#
_cell.length_a   1.000
_cell.length_b   1.000
_cell.length_c   1.000
_cell.angle_alpha   90.00
_cell.angle_beta   90.00
_cell.angle_gamma   90.00
#
_symmetry.space_group_name_H-M   'P 1'
#
loop_
_entity.id
_entity.type
_entity.pdbx_description
1 polymer ?
#
loop_
_entity_poly.entity_id
_entity_poly.type
_entity_poly.pdbx_seq_one_letter_code
_entity_poly.pdbx_strand_id
1 'polypeptide(L)'
;MGKIERAKANAKGKRQPKVEAVEFDREKRRDYLTGFHKRKLARIKQAKEIAATKEKELKREARKELREERKKEVEEMAKALHDEARKAAAFARGVNESDMETDEEDELTAPATTDIQTGEDEFVDEELDGEQKLSTVRIEPMDLDADTSSEEESEEEDDGKEKDGRKNNMAKKKKSDKPKVKKKKFRYLTAGERKQDRRKIREKKDKFKEKRAAMKETSGATRKKR
;
A
#
# COMPACT_ATOMS: atom_id res chain seq x y z
N MET A 1 5.44 27.04 19.71
CA MET A 1 5.15 27.67 18.40
C MET A 1 6.42 27.64 17.55
N GLY A 2 6.78 26.48 16.99
CA GLY A 2 7.98 26.32 16.17
C GLY A 2 7.71 26.76 14.72
N LYS A 3 8.44 27.76 14.23
CA LYS A 3 8.36 28.21 12.85
C LYS A 3 9.01 27.15 11.94
N ILE A 4 8.23 26.53 11.07
CA ILE A 4 8.74 25.64 10.02
C ILE A 4 9.40 26.52 8.95
N GLU A 5 10.72 26.60 8.98
CA GLU A 5 11.51 27.23 7.94
C GLU A 5 11.34 26.45 6.63
N ARG A 6 10.65 27.04 5.65
CA ARG A 6 10.56 26.47 4.30
C ARG A 6 11.88 26.78 3.59
N ALA A 7 12.77 25.80 3.54
CA ALA A 7 13.98 25.86 2.74
C ALA A 7 13.65 26.21 1.29
N LYS A 8 14.03 27.43 0.87
CA LYS A 8 14.11 27.83 -0.53
C LYS A 8 15.49 27.49 -1.05
N ALA A 9 15.59 26.43 -1.85
CA ALA A 9 16.65 26.30 -2.82
C ALA A 9 16.14 25.51 -4.03
N ASN A 10 15.95 26.22 -5.15
CA ASN A 10 15.84 25.62 -6.48
C ASN A 10 17.22 24.98 -6.80
N ALA A 11 17.47 23.78 -6.28
CA ALA A 11 18.61 22.99 -6.69
C ALA A 11 18.43 22.66 -8.17
N LYS A 12 19.16 23.37 -9.03
CA LYS A 12 19.29 23.01 -10.45
C LYS A 12 19.69 21.54 -10.48
N GLY A 13 18.78 20.67 -10.93
CA GLY A 13 18.98 19.22 -10.92
C GLY A 13 20.33 18.85 -11.50
N LYS A 14 21.04 17.94 -10.84
CA LYS A 14 22.35 17.44 -11.28
C LYS A 14 22.26 17.10 -12.77
N ARG A 15 23.06 17.79 -13.59
CA ARG A 15 23.11 17.51 -15.03
C ARG A 15 23.62 16.09 -15.18
N GLN A 16 22.83 15.26 -15.87
CA GLN A 16 23.25 13.90 -16.19
C GLN A 16 24.60 13.97 -16.95
N PRO A 17 25.53 13.04 -16.71
CA PRO A 17 26.81 13.02 -17.39
C PRO A 17 26.58 13.05 -18.91
N LYS A 18 27.33 13.91 -19.61
CA LYS A 18 27.21 14.07 -21.05
C LYS A 18 27.78 12.82 -21.70
N VAL A 19 26.92 12.01 -22.30
CA VAL A 19 27.35 10.79 -23.01
C VAL A 19 28.20 11.20 -24.21
N GLU A 20 29.44 10.72 -24.28
CA GLU A 20 30.44 11.11 -25.29
C GLU A 20 30.15 10.51 -26.67
N ALA A 21 29.61 9.30 -26.73
CA ALA A 21 29.23 8.62 -27.97
C ALA A 21 27.88 7.89 -27.81
N VAL A 22 27.01 8.04 -28.81
CA VAL A 22 25.73 7.31 -28.89
C VAL A 22 25.80 6.40 -30.11
N GLU A 23 25.77 5.09 -29.87
CA GLU A 23 25.74 4.08 -30.94
C GLU A 23 24.30 3.92 -31.46
N PHE A 24 24.10 4.17 -32.77
CA PHE A 24 22.79 4.08 -33.42
C PHE A 24 22.64 2.76 -34.17
N ASP A 25 22.25 1.73 -33.43
CA ASP A 25 21.87 0.45 -34.01
C ASP A 25 20.50 0.55 -34.71
N ARG A 26 20.49 0.23 -36.00
CA ARG A 26 19.30 0.33 -36.87
C ARG A 26 18.25 -0.72 -36.50
N GLU A 27 18.66 -1.89 -36.00
CA GLU A 27 17.74 -2.98 -35.62
C GLU A 27 17.00 -2.61 -34.34
N LYS A 28 17.73 -2.22 -33.29
CA LYS A 28 17.15 -1.69 -32.05
C LYS A 28 16.24 -0.49 -32.31
N ARG A 29 16.57 0.36 -33.29
CA ARG A 29 15.68 1.47 -33.71
C ARG A 29 14.38 0.97 -34.34
N ARG A 30 14.41 -0.05 -35.20
CA ARG A 30 13.20 -0.65 -35.79
C ARG A 30 12.33 -1.30 -34.73
N ASP A 31 12.93 -2.05 -33.80
CA ASP A 31 12.23 -2.64 -32.66
C ASP A 31 11.65 -1.58 -31.72
N TYR A 32 12.38 -0.49 -31.52
CA TYR A 32 11.86 0.65 -30.78
C TYR A 32 10.70 1.33 -31.51
N LEU A 33 10.73 1.52 -32.82
CA LEU A 33 9.61 2.17 -33.51
C LEU A 33 8.36 1.27 -33.58
N THR A 34 8.53 -0.03 -33.80
CA THR A 34 7.41 -0.96 -33.99
C THR A 34 6.91 -1.60 -32.68
N GLY A 35 7.78 -1.77 -31.69
CA GLY A 35 7.49 -2.45 -30.42
C GLY A 35 6.80 -1.60 -29.36
N PHE A 36 6.02 -0.57 -29.74
CA PHE A 36 5.41 0.37 -28.79
C PHE A 36 4.50 -0.32 -27.77
N HIS A 37 3.73 -1.32 -28.22
CA HIS A 37 2.88 -2.13 -27.35
C HIS A 37 3.72 -2.96 -26.36
N LYS A 38 4.80 -3.61 -26.85
CA LYS A 38 5.73 -4.37 -26.01
C LYS A 38 6.35 -3.49 -24.90
N ARG A 39 6.80 -2.27 -25.23
CA ARG A 39 7.31 -1.32 -24.23
C ARG A 39 6.26 -0.79 -23.27
N LYS A 40 5.02 -0.60 -23.74
CA LYS A 40 3.93 -0.19 -22.86
C LYS A 40 3.65 -1.29 -21.83
N LEU A 41 3.57 -2.55 -22.29
CA LEU A 41 3.42 -3.69 -21.39
C LEU A 41 4.61 -3.83 -20.44
N ALA A 42 5.85 -3.70 -20.93
CA ALA A 42 7.05 -3.74 -20.09
C ALA A 42 7.03 -2.66 -19.01
N ARG A 43 6.67 -1.42 -19.33
CA ARG A 43 6.52 -0.34 -18.32
C ARG A 43 5.44 -0.65 -17.29
N ILE A 44 4.32 -1.22 -17.72
CA ILE A 44 3.25 -1.63 -16.80
C ILE A 44 3.74 -2.75 -15.87
N LYS A 45 4.47 -3.74 -16.41
CA LYS A 45 5.08 -4.82 -15.62
C LYS A 45 6.10 -4.29 -14.61
N GLN A 46 7.05 -3.47 -15.05
CA GLN A 46 8.03 -2.82 -14.18
C GLN A 46 7.38 -1.98 -13.08
N ALA A 47 6.32 -1.24 -13.40
CA ALA A 47 5.59 -0.46 -12.39
C ALA A 47 4.93 -1.37 -11.34
N LYS A 48 4.39 -2.53 -11.74
CA LYS A 48 3.84 -3.53 -10.83
C LYS A 48 4.92 -4.19 -9.99
N GLU A 49 6.05 -4.55 -10.60
CA GLU A 49 7.20 -5.14 -9.90
C GLU A 49 7.74 -4.19 -8.84
N ILE A 50 7.98 -2.91 -9.18
CA ILE A 50 8.44 -1.90 -8.22
C ILE A 50 7.42 -1.68 -7.09
N ALA A 51 6.13 -1.74 -7.39
CA ALA A 51 5.10 -1.64 -6.34
C ALA A 51 5.15 -2.84 -5.40
N ALA A 52 5.29 -4.05 -5.94
CA ALA A 52 5.38 -5.28 -5.18
C ALA A 52 6.65 -5.35 -4.31
N THR A 53 7.80 -4.92 -4.83
CA THR A 53 9.05 -4.88 -4.04
C THR A 53 8.93 -3.92 -2.88
N LYS A 54 8.40 -2.71 -3.13
CA LYS A 54 8.16 -1.72 -2.07
C LYS A 54 7.18 -2.20 -1.02
N GLU A 55 6.11 -2.89 -1.41
CA GLU A 55 5.15 -3.45 -0.46
C GLU A 55 5.81 -4.52 0.44
N LYS A 56 6.65 -5.39 -0.15
CA LYS A 56 7.43 -6.38 0.62
C LYS A 56 8.39 -5.71 1.59
N GLU A 57 9.12 -4.67 1.15
CA GLU A 57 10.04 -3.89 1.98
C GLU A 57 9.32 -3.25 3.16
N LEU A 58 8.21 -2.54 2.90
CA LEU A 58 7.40 -1.90 3.95
C LEU A 58 6.83 -2.92 4.95
N LYS A 59 6.38 -4.09 4.47
CA LYS A 59 5.90 -5.16 5.35
C LYS A 59 7.01 -5.74 6.22
N ARG A 60 8.23 -5.85 5.68
CA ARG A 60 9.40 -6.31 6.44
C ARG A 60 9.80 -5.28 7.50
N GLU A 61 9.82 -4.00 7.14
CA GLU A 61 10.09 -2.90 8.07
C GLU A 61 9.06 -2.85 9.19
N ALA A 62 7.76 -2.89 8.88
CA ALA A 62 6.71 -2.91 9.89
C ALA A 62 6.80 -4.12 10.84
N ARG A 63 7.19 -5.30 10.33
CA ARG A 63 7.44 -6.47 11.19
C ARG A 63 8.66 -6.28 12.08
N LYS A 64 9.70 -5.61 11.59
CA LYS A 64 10.91 -5.31 12.36
C LYS A 64 10.58 -4.32 13.47
N GLU A 65 9.87 -3.24 13.16
CA GLU A 65 9.39 -2.25 14.14
C GLU A 65 8.57 -2.92 15.24
N LEU A 66 7.59 -3.76 14.89
CA LEU A 66 6.77 -4.47 15.87
C LEU A 66 7.57 -5.45 16.75
N ARG A 67 8.64 -6.05 16.21
CA ARG A 67 9.56 -6.88 17.02
C ARG A 67 10.41 -6.03 17.95
N GLU A 68 10.89 -4.88 17.49
CA GLU A 68 11.65 -3.93 18.31
C GLU A 68 10.79 -3.32 19.43
N GLU A 69 9.55 -2.97 19.13
CA GLU A 69 8.56 -2.52 20.13
C GLU A 69 8.34 -3.58 21.21
N ARG A 70 8.06 -4.82 20.81
CA ARG A 70 7.90 -5.93 21.78
C ARG A 70 9.15 -6.18 22.62
N LYS A 71 10.35 -6.06 22.03
CA LYS A 71 11.61 -6.20 22.78
C LYS A 71 11.74 -5.09 23.83
N LYS A 72 11.46 -3.84 23.45
CA LYS A 72 11.47 -2.70 24.38
C LYS A 72 10.44 -2.87 25.49
N GLU A 73 9.22 -3.29 25.18
CA GLU A 73 8.18 -3.56 26.18
C GLU A 73 8.63 -4.63 27.19
N VAL A 74 9.27 -5.70 26.71
CA VAL A 74 9.82 -6.76 27.58
C VAL A 74 10.98 -6.25 28.42
N GLU A 75 11.90 -5.47 27.84
CA GLU A 75 13.01 -4.85 28.57
C GLU A 75 12.54 -3.87 29.64
N GLU A 76 11.54 -3.04 29.34
CA GLU A 76 10.92 -2.12 30.30
C GLU A 76 10.21 -2.87 31.41
N MET A 77 9.48 -3.94 31.09
CA MET A 77 8.84 -4.80 32.09
C MET A 77 9.87 -5.49 32.98
N ALA A 78 10.96 -6.01 32.41
CA ALA A 78 12.04 -6.64 33.17
C ALA A 78 12.73 -5.63 34.10
N LYS A 79 12.98 -4.41 33.63
CA LYS A 79 13.50 -3.32 34.46
C LYS A 79 12.54 -2.97 35.59
N ALA A 80 11.25 -2.83 35.31
CA ALA A 80 10.24 -2.54 36.32
C ALA A 80 10.15 -3.63 37.40
N LEU A 81 10.20 -4.91 37.00
CA LEU A 81 10.23 -6.04 37.94
C LEU A 81 11.51 -6.07 38.77
N HIS A 82 12.66 -5.77 38.14
CA HIS A 82 13.94 -5.69 38.85
C HIS A 82 13.94 -4.54 39.88
N ASP A 83 13.40 -3.37 39.52
CA ASP A 83 13.27 -2.23 40.42
C ASP A 83 12.31 -2.52 41.57
N GLU A 84 11.18 -3.18 41.30
CA GLU A 84 10.22 -3.60 42.34
C GLU A 84 10.84 -4.64 43.28
N ALA A 85 11.58 -5.63 42.74
CA ALA A 85 12.30 -6.60 43.54
C ALA A 85 13.39 -5.94 44.41
N ARG A 86 14.14 -4.97 43.86
CA ARG A 86 15.13 -4.18 44.61
C ARG A 86 14.49 -3.37 45.72
N LYS A 87 13.35 -2.71 45.46
CA LYS A 87 12.56 -1.99 46.48
C LYS A 87 12.02 -2.91 47.57
N ALA A 88 11.49 -4.07 47.21
CA ALA A 88 11.02 -5.07 48.16
C ALA A 88 12.16 -5.61 49.04
N ALA A 89 13.33 -5.87 48.44
CA ALA A 89 14.53 -6.29 49.17
C ALA A 89 15.07 -5.20 50.11
N ALA A 90 15.05 -3.93 49.69
CA ALA A 90 15.42 -2.79 50.51
C ALA A 90 14.49 -2.62 51.71
N PHE A 91 13.17 -2.72 51.47
CA PHE A 91 12.15 -2.68 52.51
C PHE A 91 12.33 -3.82 53.52
N ALA A 92 12.62 -5.05 53.05
CA ALA A 92 12.88 -6.19 53.92
C ALA A 92 14.16 -6.06 54.76
N ARG A 93 15.18 -5.33 54.27
CA ARG A 93 16.41 -5.02 55.01
C ARG A 93 16.32 -3.78 55.90
N GLY A 94 15.21 -3.04 55.88
CA GLY A 94 15.04 -1.82 56.68
C GLY A 94 15.92 -0.65 56.25
N VAL A 95 16.45 -0.66 55.02
CA VAL A 95 17.28 0.40 54.45
C VAL A 95 16.39 1.40 53.72
N ASN A 96 16.56 2.70 54.01
CA ASN A 96 15.73 3.77 53.47
C ASN A 96 16.08 4.05 52.00
N GLU A 97 15.08 4.39 51.17
CA GLU A 97 15.20 4.51 49.71
C GLU A 97 16.19 5.59 49.23
N SER A 98 16.66 6.46 50.14
CA SER A 98 17.62 7.55 49.88
C SER A 98 19.11 7.15 49.85
N ASP A 99 19.46 5.90 50.22
CA ASP A 99 20.85 5.40 50.23
C ASP A 99 21.17 4.49 49.01
N MET A 100 20.21 4.33 48.10
CA MET A 100 20.38 3.56 46.87
C MET A 100 20.98 4.47 45.79
N GLU A 101 22.28 4.70 45.88
CA GLU A 101 23.05 5.35 44.82
C GLU A 101 22.93 4.52 43.53
N THR A 102 22.67 5.22 42.42
CA THR A 102 22.62 4.67 41.07
C THR A 102 24.04 4.25 40.69
N ASP A 103 24.45 3.07 41.13
CA ASP A 103 25.68 2.43 40.67
C ASP A 103 25.43 1.97 39.22
N GLU A 104 25.87 2.81 38.30
CA GLU A 104 26.07 2.47 36.90
C GLU A 104 27.14 1.37 36.84
N GLU A 105 26.94 0.38 35.97
CA GLU A 105 27.88 -0.72 35.65
C GLU A 105 27.90 -1.93 36.61
N ASP A 106 26.83 -2.73 36.62
CA ASP A 106 26.98 -4.16 36.96
C ASP A 106 27.44 -4.92 35.70
N GLU A 107 28.75 -4.88 35.48
CA GLU A 107 29.51 -5.79 34.64
C GLU A 107 29.36 -7.22 35.19
N LEU A 108 28.21 -7.85 34.93
CA LEU A 108 27.99 -9.27 35.23
C LEU A 108 28.99 -10.11 34.43
N THR A 109 30.11 -10.42 35.09
CA THR A 109 31.09 -11.38 34.63
C THR A 109 30.40 -12.75 34.58
N ALA A 110 30.04 -13.19 33.37
CA ALA A 110 29.44 -14.48 33.14
C ALA A 110 30.40 -15.60 33.61
N PRO A 111 29.94 -16.58 34.42
CA PRO A 111 30.77 -17.74 34.71
C PRO A 111 30.97 -18.52 33.41
N ALA A 112 32.23 -18.72 33.05
CA ALA A 112 32.62 -19.56 31.94
C ALA A 112 32.03 -20.98 32.05
N THR A 113 31.83 -21.59 30.88
CA THR A 113 31.56 -23.00 30.60
C THR A 113 30.08 -23.42 30.53
N THR A 114 29.55 -23.52 29.30
CA THR A 114 29.50 -24.79 28.56
C THR A 114 29.23 -24.46 27.09
N ASP A 115 29.87 -25.22 26.19
CA ASP A 115 29.71 -25.14 24.74
C ASP A 115 28.25 -25.32 24.33
N ILE A 116 27.51 -24.21 24.26
CA ILE A 116 26.27 -24.15 23.48
C ILE A 116 26.74 -23.70 22.11
N GLN A 117 26.74 -24.64 21.17
CA GLN A 117 26.93 -24.39 19.76
C GLN A 117 26.10 -23.16 19.37
N THR A 118 26.77 -22.03 19.18
CA THR A 118 26.25 -20.93 18.38
C THR A 118 26.13 -21.48 16.97
N GLY A 119 25.02 -22.17 16.71
CA GLY A 119 24.48 -22.24 15.38
C GLY A 119 24.28 -20.79 14.96
N GLU A 120 25.15 -20.30 14.10
CA GLU A 120 24.73 -19.34 13.09
C GLU A 120 23.56 -19.98 12.37
N ASP A 121 22.36 -19.83 12.94
CA ASP A 121 21.13 -19.97 12.19
C ASP A 121 21.10 -18.76 11.25
N GLU A 122 21.92 -18.84 10.20
CA GLU A 122 21.48 -18.40 8.88
C GLU A 122 20.13 -19.07 8.69
N PHE A 123 19.07 -18.37 9.10
CA PHE A 123 17.73 -18.62 8.61
C PHE A 123 17.82 -18.38 7.10
N VAL A 124 18.20 -19.44 6.38
CA VAL A 124 17.90 -19.63 4.99
C VAL A 124 16.40 -19.37 4.92
N ASP A 125 16.03 -18.23 4.33
CA ASP A 125 14.66 -17.93 3.88
C ASP A 125 14.44 -18.87 2.69
N GLU A 126 14.42 -20.17 2.97
CA GLU A 126 14.08 -21.22 2.04
C GLU A 126 12.62 -20.93 1.74
N GLU A 127 12.39 -20.39 0.54
CA GLU A 127 11.11 -20.21 -0.11
C GLU A 127 10.21 -21.38 0.30
N LEU A 128 9.31 -21.11 1.26
CA LEU A 128 8.26 -22.03 1.65
C LEU A 128 7.19 -22.01 0.54
N ASP A 129 7.61 -22.48 -0.63
CA ASP A 129 6.80 -22.85 -1.78
C ASP A 129 6.23 -24.26 -1.54
N GLY A 130 5.79 -24.51 -0.30
CA GLY A 130 5.17 -25.76 0.11
C GLY A 130 3.69 -25.50 0.32
N GLU A 131 2.93 -25.59 -0.76
CA GLU A 131 1.48 -25.83 -0.82
C GLU A 131 0.79 -25.83 0.55
N GLN A 132 0.34 -24.65 0.99
CA GLN A 132 -0.59 -24.57 2.11
C GLN A 132 -1.87 -25.30 1.70
N LYS A 133 -2.00 -26.55 2.14
CA LYS A 133 -3.24 -27.33 2.07
C LYS A 133 -4.28 -26.62 2.94
N LEU A 134 -5.00 -25.69 2.34
CA LEU A 134 -6.14 -25.01 2.95
C LEU A 134 -7.25 -26.06 3.12
N SER A 135 -7.40 -26.61 4.33
CA SER A 135 -8.60 -27.38 4.67
C SER A 135 -9.76 -26.40 4.79
N THR A 136 -10.55 -26.26 3.72
CA THR A 136 -11.75 -25.43 3.72
C THR A 136 -12.90 -26.20 4.35
N VAL A 137 -13.27 -25.83 5.59
CA VAL A 137 -14.49 -26.32 6.23
C VAL A 137 -15.68 -25.55 5.64
N ARG A 138 -16.50 -26.24 4.85
CA ARG A 138 -17.76 -25.71 4.33
C ARG A 138 -18.88 -26.08 5.29
N ILE A 139 -19.52 -25.08 5.88
CA ILE A 139 -20.69 -25.27 6.74
C ILE A 139 -21.93 -25.14 5.84
N GLU A 140 -22.62 -26.25 5.60
CA GLU A 140 -23.95 -26.24 5.00
C GLU A 140 -25.01 -26.16 6.11
N PRO A 141 -26.02 -25.29 5.96
CA PRO A 141 -27.15 -25.28 6.87
C PRO A 141 -27.96 -26.56 6.65
N MET A 142 -27.96 -27.46 7.63
CA MET A 142 -28.90 -28.57 7.65
C MET A 142 -30.25 -28.02 8.09
N ASP A 143 -31.20 -27.93 7.15
CA ASP A 143 -32.60 -27.69 7.46
C ASP A 143 -33.18 -28.98 8.07
N LEU A 144 -33.27 -29.02 9.41
CA LEU A 144 -33.74 -30.15 10.21
C LEU A 144 -35.24 -30.48 10.06
N ASP A 145 -35.94 -29.86 9.10
CA ASP A 145 -37.40 -29.96 8.95
C ASP A 145 -37.86 -30.56 7.59
N ALA A 146 -36.96 -31.08 6.76
CA ALA A 146 -37.31 -31.59 5.43
C ALA A 146 -36.97 -33.08 5.25
N ASP A 147 -37.52 -33.90 6.13
CA ASP A 147 -37.70 -35.32 5.87
C ASP A 147 -38.92 -35.45 4.92
N THR A 148 -38.68 -35.60 3.61
CA THR A 148 -39.51 -36.31 2.60
C THR A 148 -39.19 -35.86 1.16
N SER A 149 -39.10 -36.84 0.26
CA SER A 149 -39.07 -36.75 -1.21
C SER A 149 -37.67 -36.51 -1.82
N SER A 150 -36.93 -37.56 -2.16
CA SER A 150 -37.02 -38.37 -3.39
C SER A 150 -36.42 -37.69 -4.63
N GLU A 151 -35.45 -38.41 -5.20
CA GLU A 151 -35.15 -38.56 -6.62
C GLU A 151 -34.50 -37.40 -7.43
N GLU A 152 -33.35 -37.78 -7.99
CA GLU A 152 -32.92 -37.65 -9.40
C GLU A 152 -32.20 -36.39 -9.90
N GLU A 153 -30.89 -36.60 -10.12
CA GLU A 153 -30.14 -36.37 -11.37
C GLU A 153 -30.78 -35.51 -12.49
N SER A 154 -30.02 -34.54 -12.98
CA SER A 154 -29.58 -34.56 -14.40
C SER A 154 -28.53 -33.50 -14.65
N GLU A 155 -27.36 -33.96 -15.09
CA GLU A 155 -26.43 -33.24 -15.93
C GLU A 155 -27.10 -32.96 -17.29
N GLU A 156 -26.83 -31.81 -17.90
CA GLU A 156 -26.21 -31.75 -19.23
C GLU A 156 -25.99 -30.29 -19.67
N GLU A 157 -24.81 -30.09 -20.25
CA GLU A 157 -24.38 -28.97 -21.07
C GLU A 157 -25.27 -28.86 -22.34
N ASP A 158 -25.28 -27.70 -22.99
CA ASP A 158 -24.92 -27.58 -24.42
C ASP A 158 -25.31 -26.21 -25.02
N ASP A 159 -24.61 -25.94 -26.11
CA ASP A 159 -24.15 -24.74 -26.76
C ASP A 159 -25.15 -23.72 -27.35
N GLY A 160 -24.62 -22.49 -27.41
CA GLY A 160 -24.66 -21.56 -28.54
C GLY A 160 -25.77 -21.62 -29.60
N LYS A 161 -26.48 -20.49 -29.75
CA LYS A 161 -26.80 -19.95 -31.09
C LYS A 161 -27.14 -18.46 -31.09
N GLU A 162 -26.26 -17.68 -31.72
CA GLU A 162 -26.57 -16.39 -32.33
C GLU A 162 -27.63 -16.58 -33.41
N LYS A 163 -28.65 -15.71 -33.46
CA LYS A 163 -29.23 -15.23 -34.72
C LYS A 163 -29.76 -13.80 -34.60
N ASP A 164 -29.53 -13.10 -35.71
CA ASP A 164 -29.85 -11.72 -36.02
C ASP A 164 -31.31 -11.30 -35.87
N GLY A 165 -31.45 -9.98 -35.77
CA GLY A 165 -32.67 -9.30 -35.38
C GLY A 165 -33.77 -9.18 -36.44
N ARG A 166 -34.96 -8.81 -35.94
CA ARG A 166 -35.84 -7.82 -36.58
C ARG A 166 -36.87 -7.33 -35.56
N LYS A 167 -37.10 -6.03 -35.64
CA LYS A 167 -38.02 -5.21 -34.85
C LYS A 167 -39.45 -5.76 -34.95
N ASN A 168 -40.22 -5.69 -33.86
CA ASN A 168 -41.59 -5.18 -33.92
C ASN A 168 -42.10 -4.72 -32.55
N ASN A 169 -42.80 -3.59 -32.60
CA ASN A 169 -43.27 -2.79 -31.49
C ASN A 169 -44.58 -3.33 -30.89
N MET A 170 -44.65 -3.23 -29.56
CA MET A 170 -45.80 -2.74 -28.79
C MET A 170 -47.06 -3.60 -28.71
N ALA A 171 -47.16 -4.39 -27.64
CA ALA A 171 -48.43 -4.66 -26.95
C ALA A 171 -48.23 -4.54 -25.44
N LYS A 172 -48.85 -3.51 -24.85
CA LYS A 172 -48.81 -3.19 -23.43
C LYS A 172 -49.53 -4.27 -22.63
N LYS A 173 -48.81 -5.07 -21.84
CA LYS A 173 -49.35 -5.75 -20.65
C LYS A 173 -48.88 -4.99 -19.41
N LYS A 174 -49.82 -4.34 -18.71
CA LYS A 174 -49.59 -3.76 -17.38
C LYS A 174 -49.22 -4.89 -16.42
N LYS A 175 -47.95 -4.95 -16.03
CA LYS A 175 -47.46 -5.80 -14.93
C LYS A 175 -46.94 -4.88 -13.83
N SER A 176 -47.67 -4.88 -12.70
CA SER A 176 -47.28 -4.52 -11.33
C SER A 176 -46.29 -3.35 -11.13
N ASP A 177 -46.74 -2.31 -10.43
CA ASP A 177 -45.99 -1.13 -9.97
C ASP A 177 -44.92 -1.46 -8.89
N LYS A 178 -43.99 -2.36 -9.20
CA LYS A 178 -42.73 -2.48 -8.44
C LYS A 178 -41.67 -1.67 -9.18
N PRO A 179 -41.07 -0.62 -8.57
CA PRO A 179 -40.09 0.21 -9.26
C PRO A 179 -38.89 -0.65 -9.66
N LYS A 180 -38.67 -0.79 -10.98
CA LYS A 180 -37.50 -1.49 -11.51
C LYS A 180 -36.25 -0.79 -10.97
N VAL A 181 -35.47 -1.50 -10.16
CA VAL A 181 -34.18 -0.99 -9.66
C VAL A 181 -33.29 -0.73 -10.87
N LYS A 182 -33.07 0.55 -11.19
CA LYS A 182 -32.20 0.93 -12.31
C LYS A 182 -30.79 0.46 -11.97
N LYS A 183 -30.20 -0.35 -12.86
CA LYS A 183 -28.80 -0.79 -12.74
C LYS A 183 -27.93 0.45 -12.46
N LYS A 184 -27.14 0.39 -11.39
CA LYS A 184 -26.22 1.48 -11.02
C LYS A 184 -25.27 1.69 -12.21
N LYS A 185 -25.32 2.87 -12.82
CA LYS A 185 -24.36 3.23 -13.87
C LYS A 185 -22.99 3.30 -13.20
N PHE A 186 -22.08 2.39 -13.54
CA PHE A 186 -20.70 2.52 -13.14
C PHE A 186 -20.21 3.87 -13.66
N ARG A 187 -19.76 4.71 -12.74
CA ARG A 187 -19.18 6.00 -13.06
C ARG A 187 -17.83 6.02 -12.37
N TYR A 188 -16.81 6.45 -13.13
CA TYR A 188 -15.44 6.56 -12.63
C TYR A 188 -15.34 7.44 -11.38
N LEU A 189 -16.27 8.40 -11.22
CA LEU A 189 -16.32 9.31 -10.10
C LEU A 189 -17.77 9.53 -9.64
N THR A 190 -17.95 9.61 -8.34
CA THR A 190 -19.20 9.99 -7.68
C THR A 190 -19.61 11.41 -8.08
N ALA A 191 -20.87 11.79 -7.83
CA ALA A 191 -21.32 13.16 -8.12
C ALA A 191 -20.57 14.22 -7.29
N GLY A 192 -20.19 13.89 -6.05
CA GLY A 192 -19.43 14.75 -5.16
C GLY A 192 -18.01 15.01 -5.66
N GLU A 193 -17.28 13.95 -6.02
CA GLU A 193 -15.92 14.05 -6.57
C GLU A 193 -15.90 14.86 -7.87
N ARG A 194 -16.85 14.63 -8.79
CA ARG A 194 -16.97 15.43 -10.01
C ARG A 194 -17.20 16.92 -9.74
N LYS A 195 -17.92 17.27 -8.67
CA LYS A 195 -18.13 18.68 -8.28
C LYS A 195 -16.85 19.29 -7.72
N GLN A 196 -16.09 18.54 -6.92
CA GLN A 196 -14.80 18.98 -6.39
C GLN A 196 -13.76 19.16 -7.51
N ASP A 197 -13.68 18.23 -8.46
CA ASP A 197 -12.77 18.35 -9.60
C ASP A 197 -13.11 19.54 -10.49
N ARG A 198 -14.41 19.78 -10.73
CA ARG A 198 -14.86 20.99 -11.45
C ARG A 198 -14.46 22.26 -10.70
N ARG A 199 -14.53 22.30 -9.36
CA ARG A 199 -14.06 23.43 -8.55
C ARG A 199 -12.54 23.62 -8.68
N LYS A 200 -11.76 22.55 -8.50
CA LYS A 200 -10.29 22.57 -8.67
C LYS A 200 -9.86 23.05 -10.06
N ILE A 201 -10.55 22.62 -11.12
CA ILE A 201 -10.27 23.06 -12.50
C ILE A 201 -10.58 24.56 -12.66
N ARG A 202 -11.69 25.06 -12.09
CA ARG A 202 -12.03 26.49 -12.13
C ARG A 202 -10.98 27.32 -11.40
N GLU A 203 -10.62 26.94 -10.17
CA GLU A 203 -9.59 27.62 -9.38
C GLU A 203 -8.23 27.66 -10.11
N LYS A 204 -7.83 26.57 -10.76
CA LYS A 204 -6.59 26.54 -11.58
C LYS A 204 -6.68 27.51 -12.76
N LYS A 205 -7.82 27.59 -13.44
CA LYS A 205 -8.04 28.52 -14.56
C LYS A 205 -8.02 29.97 -14.10
N ASP A 206 -8.62 30.28 -12.96
CA ASP A 206 -8.65 31.65 -12.44
C ASP A 206 -7.26 32.09 -11.97
N LYS A 207 -6.53 31.22 -11.26
CA LYS A 207 -5.11 31.44 -10.94
C LYS A 207 -4.23 31.66 -12.18
N PHE A 208 -4.50 30.92 -13.26
CA PHE A 208 -3.77 31.11 -14.52
C PHE A 208 -4.10 32.45 -15.20
N LYS A 209 -5.37 32.88 -15.16
CA LYS A 209 -5.79 34.20 -15.66
C LYS A 209 -5.15 35.32 -14.86
N GLU A 210 -5.15 35.25 -13.53
CA GLU A 210 -4.50 36.22 -12.65
C GLU A 210 -3.00 36.33 -12.95
N LYS A 211 -2.30 35.19 -13.05
CA LYS A 211 -0.88 35.16 -13.42
C LYS A 211 -0.63 35.78 -14.79
N ARG A 212 -1.50 35.51 -15.77
CA ARG A 212 -1.39 36.09 -17.11
C ARG A 212 -1.67 37.59 -17.11
N ALA A 213 -2.62 38.06 -16.31
CA ALA A 213 -2.90 39.49 -16.13
C ALA A 213 -1.71 40.21 -15.46
N ALA A 214 -1.18 39.65 -14.37
CA ALA A 214 0.01 40.17 -13.68
C ALA A 214 1.26 40.20 -14.59
N MET A 215 1.44 39.19 -15.45
CA MET A 215 2.51 39.17 -16.44
C MET A 215 2.30 40.24 -17.53
N LYS A 216 1.06 40.55 -17.91
CA LYS A 216 0.74 41.60 -18.89
C LYS A 216 0.98 43.01 -18.32
N GLU A 217 0.65 43.23 -17.05
CA GLU A 217 0.92 44.47 -16.32
C GLU A 217 2.43 44.74 -16.22
N THR A 218 3.21 43.72 -15.83
CA THR A 218 4.67 43.86 -15.65
C THR A 218 5.43 43.97 -16.98
N SER A 219 4.95 43.34 -18.06
CA SER A 219 5.55 43.47 -19.40
C SER A 219 5.11 44.73 -20.16
N GLY A 220 3.96 45.31 -19.81
CA GLY A 220 3.51 46.61 -20.34
C GLY A 220 4.30 47.79 -19.77
N ALA A 221 4.71 47.70 -18.49
CA ALA A 221 5.49 48.75 -17.82
C ALA A 221 6.91 48.95 -18.39
N THR A 222 7.52 47.90 -18.96
CA THR A 222 8.89 47.97 -19.52
C THR A 222 8.94 48.46 -20.97
N ARG A 223 7.80 48.55 -21.67
CA ARG A 223 7.74 48.94 -23.09
C ARG A 223 7.54 50.44 -23.34
N LYS A 224 7.35 51.26 -22.29
CA LYS A 224 7.05 52.71 -22.39
C LYS A 224 8.24 53.64 -22.10
N LYS A 225 9.44 53.11 -21.89
CA LYS A 225 10.70 53.87 -21.85
C LYS A 225 11.55 53.51 -23.06
N ARG A 226 11.27 54.12 -24.21
CA ARG A 226 12.19 54.23 -25.34
C ARG A 226 11.76 55.39 -26.21
#